data_AF-A0A928P0X6-F1
#
_entry.id   AF-A0A928P0X6-F1
#
_cell.length_a   1.000
_cell.length_b   1.000
_cell.length_c   1.000
_cell.angle_alpha   90.00
_cell.angle_beta   90.00
_cell.angle_gamma   90.00
#
_symmetry.space_group_name_H-M   'P 1'
#
loop_
_entity.id
_entity.type
_entity.pdbx_description
1 polymer ?
#
loop_
_entity_poly.entity_id
_entity_poly.type
_entity_poly.pdbx_seq_one_letter_code
_entity_poly.pdbx_strand_id
1 'polypeptide(L)'
;MRKIDPTKWNAVDGLGRSVEGYGQTGGTENKQDKLVGMFYWTWHDQAHKYNKPVNINSIMEKYPEIQNDFHNPIWDNYKGFNFWNEPLFGYYARTDKYVLRKHAEMLANAGIDFVLFDCTNGSFVWEDGYMTLLETWQEAKKQGVNVPKVAFMMQFIYCPDTLASLTKIYNQLYKPGLYRDLWFCLDGKPMVMAHSSGLDINDPFQKELKEFFTYRAGNPFYFEGDKDNSEWGWLHIYPQSAYYNKDGKVEMTTVGVAQNADYKEVRLCAMNGPANMGRSYTGQPDYSYTYEYRGENIKVDRNIDNSSCYGLNFQEQWDYAISLDPQIIFVTGWNEWNMGRFEEWAGIENAFPDQFNDEHSRDIEPVKGLLKDHYYYQLVNNVRRFKGSAKIDAQTSPKTIDITKGVDQWQDQAIISYDYYAKNTIARDTDGYIGYHYVTQVARNDIRTAKVAYDKENVYFYVETENNLSPVTDPNWMRLLIDTKPAGADTKDWEGFEYILNRVAPTDDMMLLEKSLGGWNWEEVGRVTYTVAGNVLQVAVPRCMLDLGDSVTFNFKWCDNNLSDGDILELYTDGSAAPGGRFTFAFTDKDA
;
A
#
# COMPACT_ATOMS: atom_id res chain seq x y z
N MET A 1 14.47 15.12 -12.76
CA MET A 1 14.00 14.63 -11.45
C MET A 1 14.83 13.41 -11.10
N ARG A 2 15.40 13.30 -9.89
CA ARG A 2 16.08 12.05 -9.49
C ARG A 2 15.02 10.95 -9.35
N LYS A 3 15.42 9.70 -9.52
CA LYS A 3 14.53 8.55 -9.33
C LYS A 3 14.24 8.41 -7.83
N ILE A 4 12.98 8.43 -7.45
CA ILE A 4 12.54 8.19 -6.08
C ILE A 4 12.67 6.69 -5.78
N ASP A 5 13.27 6.36 -4.65
CA ASP A 5 13.53 4.98 -4.23
C ASP A 5 12.97 4.71 -2.82
N PRO A 6 11.71 4.25 -2.73
CA PRO A 6 11.06 3.93 -1.46
C PRO A 6 11.72 2.79 -0.69
N THR A 7 12.62 2.01 -1.31
CA THR A 7 13.31 0.92 -0.63
C THR A 7 14.38 1.42 0.36
N LYS A 8 14.76 2.70 0.28
CA LYS A 8 15.64 3.37 1.25
C LYS A 8 14.91 3.97 2.46
N TRP A 9 13.58 3.98 2.44
CA TRP A 9 12.79 4.56 3.53
C TRP A 9 12.65 3.58 4.69
N ASN A 10 12.55 4.10 5.91
CA ASN A 10 12.23 3.31 7.08
C ASN A 10 10.74 3.46 7.42
N ALA A 11 10.20 2.53 8.20
CA ALA A 11 8.83 2.57 8.70
C ALA A 11 8.68 1.59 9.86
N VAL A 12 7.86 1.98 10.84
CA VAL A 12 7.37 1.10 11.91
C VAL A 12 5.85 1.18 11.89
N ASP A 13 5.18 0.04 11.78
CA ASP A 13 3.72 0.00 11.75
C ASP A 13 3.10 0.17 13.14
N GLY A 14 1.77 0.30 13.21
CA GLY A 14 1.07 0.49 14.48
C GLY A 14 1.10 -0.72 15.44
N LEU A 15 1.69 -1.85 15.04
CA LEU A 15 1.95 -3.01 15.88
C LEU A 15 3.43 -3.08 16.34
N GLY A 16 4.26 -2.13 15.92
CA GLY A 16 5.68 -2.09 16.24
C GLY A 16 6.58 -2.89 15.29
N ARG A 17 6.06 -3.39 14.17
CA ARG A 17 6.86 -4.13 13.18
C ARG A 17 7.63 -3.15 12.32
N SER A 18 8.95 -3.30 12.28
CA SER A 18 9.82 -2.52 11.41
C SER A 18 9.96 -3.16 10.03
N VAL A 19 9.99 -2.34 8.98
CA VAL A 19 10.37 -2.82 7.64
C VAL A 19 11.86 -3.13 7.59
N GLU A 20 12.22 -4.26 6.98
CA GLU A 20 13.61 -4.67 6.87
C GLU A 20 14.40 -3.79 5.89
N GLY A 21 15.69 -3.58 6.20
CA GLY A 21 16.64 -2.80 5.40
C GLY A 21 17.57 -3.65 4.54
N TYR A 22 18.57 -2.99 3.93
CA TYR A 22 19.53 -3.62 3.00
C TYR A 22 20.22 -4.87 3.57
N GLY A 23 20.77 -4.79 4.78
CA GLY A 23 21.55 -5.89 5.38
C GLY A 23 20.72 -7.14 5.70
N GLN A 24 19.43 -6.98 5.97
CA GLN A 24 18.51 -8.09 6.28
C GLN A 24 17.97 -8.75 5.00
N THR A 25 17.74 -7.94 3.97
CA THR A 25 17.06 -8.38 2.73
C THR A 25 18.01 -8.83 1.62
N GLY A 26 19.31 -8.57 1.77
CA GLY A 26 20.35 -8.98 0.82
C GLY A 26 20.49 -8.09 -0.41
N GLY A 27 19.94 -6.87 -0.39
CA GLY A 27 20.11 -5.87 -1.45
C GLY A 27 19.28 -6.09 -2.71
N THR A 28 18.83 -4.99 -3.33
CA THR A 28 18.04 -5.03 -4.59
C THR A 28 18.84 -5.53 -5.79
N GLU A 29 20.15 -5.33 -5.80
CA GLU A 29 21.05 -5.70 -6.88
C GLU A 29 21.13 -7.21 -7.11
N ASN A 30 20.79 -8.02 -6.11
CA ASN A 30 20.79 -9.48 -6.17
C ASN A 30 19.43 -10.08 -6.58
N LYS A 31 18.39 -9.25 -6.78
CA LYS A 31 16.99 -9.66 -6.91
C LYS A 31 16.26 -8.94 -8.07
N GLN A 32 17.01 -8.59 -9.12
CA GLN A 32 16.52 -7.75 -10.23
C GLN A 32 15.47 -8.46 -11.12
N ASP A 33 15.38 -9.78 -11.08
CA ASP A 33 14.44 -10.59 -11.85
C ASP A 33 13.14 -10.92 -11.08
N LYS A 34 13.01 -10.46 -9.83
CA LYS A 34 11.86 -10.73 -8.97
C LYS A 34 10.76 -9.68 -9.15
N LEU A 35 9.53 -10.15 -9.38
CA LEU A 35 8.35 -9.30 -9.57
C LEU A 35 7.25 -9.63 -8.57
N VAL A 36 6.52 -8.61 -8.11
CA VAL A 36 5.33 -8.78 -7.30
C VAL A 36 4.14 -8.18 -8.03
N GLY A 37 3.14 -9.02 -8.29
CA GLY A 37 1.84 -8.64 -8.82
C GLY A 37 0.80 -8.51 -7.72
N MET A 38 -0.20 -7.67 -7.94
CA MET A 38 -1.32 -7.46 -7.02
C MET A 38 -2.66 -7.66 -7.74
N PHE A 39 -3.57 -8.41 -7.13
CA PHE A 39 -4.94 -8.49 -7.62
C PHE A 39 -5.68 -7.18 -7.33
N TYR A 40 -6.38 -6.61 -8.32
CA TYR A 40 -6.96 -5.27 -8.21
C TYR A 40 -8.34 -5.20 -8.86
N TRP A 41 -9.28 -4.56 -8.19
CA TRP A 41 -10.66 -4.51 -8.66
C TRP A 41 -11.05 -3.13 -9.21
N THR A 42 -11.69 -3.17 -10.38
CA THR A 42 -12.30 -2.01 -11.06
C THR A 42 -13.82 -2.18 -11.21
N TRP A 43 -14.38 -3.25 -10.63
CA TRP A 43 -15.74 -3.70 -10.85
C TRP A 43 -16.77 -3.15 -9.86
N HIS A 44 -16.40 -2.37 -8.84
CA HIS A 44 -17.38 -1.71 -7.93
C HIS A 44 -18.36 -0.77 -8.65
N ASP A 45 -18.23 -0.68 -9.98
CA ASP A 45 -19.19 -0.23 -10.98
C ASP A 45 -19.91 1.09 -10.68
N GLN A 46 -21.04 1.29 -11.34
CA GLN A 46 -21.96 2.36 -11.04
C GLN A 46 -22.74 2.03 -9.76
N ALA A 47 -22.34 1.02 -8.97
CA ALA A 47 -23.02 0.64 -7.74
C ALA A 47 -23.10 1.81 -6.76
N HIS A 48 -22.06 2.65 -6.71
CA HIS A 48 -22.03 3.88 -5.93
C HIS A 48 -23.20 4.84 -6.25
N LYS A 49 -23.67 4.90 -7.51
CA LYS A 49 -24.78 5.78 -7.93
C LYS A 49 -26.15 5.32 -7.46
N TYR A 50 -26.30 4.02 -7.18
CA TYR A 50 -27.61 3.41 -6.93
C TYR A 50 -27.72 2.79 -5.53
N ASN A 51 -26.62 2.68 -4.79
CA ASN A 51 -26.59 2.00 -3.51
C ASN A 51 -25.96 2.86 -2.42
N LYS A 52 -26.48 2.72 -1.20
CA LYS A 52 -25.78 3.11 0.02
C LYS A 52 -24.75 2.03 0.37
N PRO A 53 -23.64 2.36 1.05
CA PRO A 53 -22.75 1.35 1.57
C PRO A 53 -23.34 0.70 2.83
N VAL A 54 -23.14 -0.60 2.99
CA VAL A 54 -23.58 -1.38 4.15
C VAL A 54 -22.35 -2.04 4.78
N ASN A 55 -21.88 -1.53 5.92
CA ASN A 55 -20.70 -2.07 6.62
C ASN A 55 -21.05 -3.37 7.37
N ILE A 56 -20.60 -4.51 6.85
CA ILE A 56 -20.86 -5.83 7.42
C ILE A 56 -20.14 -6.02 8.74
N ASN A 57 -18.87 -5.60 8.87
CA ASN A 57 -18.15 -5.69 10.14
C ASN A 57 -18.92 -5.00 11.29
N SER A 58 -19.39 -3.77 11.08
CA SER A 58 -20.18 -3.04 12.10
C SER A 58 -21.52 -3.71 12.42
N ILE A 59 -22.16 -4.37 11.45
CA ILE A 59 -23.39 -5.12 11.70
C ILE A 59 -23.08 -6.37 12.54
N MET A 60 -22.01 -7.09 12.23
CA MET A 60 -21.62 -8.30 12.96
C MET A 60 -21.13 -7.99 14.39
N GLU A 61 -20.51 -6.84 14.62
CA GLU A 61 -20.19 -6.37 15.98
C GLU A 61 -21.47 -6.11 16.81
N LYS A 62 -22.54 -5.63 16.18
CA LYS A 62 -23.78 -5.25 16.86
C LYS A 62 -24.78 -6.39 16.99
N TYR A 63 -24.85 -7.27 15.99
CA TYR A 63 -25.83 -8.34 15.84
C TYR A 63 -25.16 -9.64 15.37
N PRO A 64 -24.21 -10.22 16.11
CA PRO A 64 -23.53 -11.44 15.68
C PRO A 64 -24.48 -12.63 15.51
N GLU A 65 -25.62 -12.63 16.21
CA GLU A 65 -26.62 -13.70 16.17
C GLU A 65 -27.31 -13.87 14.81
N ILE A 66 -27.29 -12.85 13.95
CA ILE A 66 -27.95 -12.91 12.63
C ILE A 66 -27.03 -13.38 11.51
N GLN A 67 -25.76 -13.69 11.81
CA GLN A 67 -24.74 -14.03 10.81
C GLN A 67 -25.21 -15.10 9.82
N ASN A 68 -25.92 -16.13 10.29
CA ASN A 68 -26.38 -17.25 9.47
C ASN A 68 -27.89 -17.24 9.23
N ASP A 69 -28.58 -16.11 9.45
CA ASP A 69 -30.02 -15.98 9.25
C ASP A 69 -30.29 -14.95 8.14
N PHE A 70 -30.56 -15.45 6.93
CA PHE A 70 -30.77 -14.59 5.76
C PHE A 70 -32.05 -13.75 5.88
N HIS A 71 -33.10 -14.32 6.48
CA HIS A 71 -34.44 -13.73 6.55
C HIS A 71 -34.68 -12.92 7.83
N ASN A 72 -33.64 -12.72 8.65
CA ASN A 72 -33.76 -11.93 9.87
C ASN A 72 -34.26 -10.50 9.57
N PRO A 73 -35.30 -9.99 10.25
CA PRO A 73 -35.84 -8.66 9.99
C PRO A 73 -34.85 -7.51 10.23
N ILE A 74 -33.76 -7.72 10.98
CA ILE A 74 -32.73 -6.69 11.17
C ILE A 74 -32.14 -6.26 9.82
N TRP A 75 -31.99 -7.19 8.88
CA TRP A 75 -31.45 -6.92 7.55
C TRP A 75 -32.31 -5.94 6.73
N ASP A 76 -33.61 -5.81 7.02
CA ASP A 76 -34.48 -4.84 6.34
C ASP A 76 -34.05 -3.38 6.57
N ASN A 77 -33.26 -3.13 7.63
CA ASN A 77 -32.70 -1.82 7.94
C ASN A 77 -31.42 -1.50 7.14
N TYR A 78 -30.83 -2.49 6.46
CA TYR A 78 -29.53 -2.41 5.80
C TYR A 78 -29.65 -2.70 4.31
N LYS A 79 -30.20 -1.75 3.57
CA LYS A 79 -30.39 -1.85 2.10
C LYS A 79 -29.28 -1.10 1.38
N GLY A 80 -28.50 -1.82 0.57
CA GLY A 80 -27.43 -1.23 -0.21
C GLY A 80 -26.44 -2.28 -0.70
N PHE A 81 -25.22 -1.84 -0.99
CA PHE A 81 -24.14 -2.71 -1.39
C PHE A 81 -23.28 -3.02 -0.17
N ASN A 82 -22.99 -4.30 0.05
CA ASN A 82 -22.26 -4.73 1.21
C ASN A 82 -20.79 -4.32 1.05
N PHE A 83 -20.21 -3.78 2.11
CA PHE A 83 -18.80 -3.51 2.31
C PHE A 83 -18.32 -4.32 3.52
N TRP A 84 -17.17 -4.99 3.44
CA TRP A 84 -16.66 -5.72 4.60
C TRP A 84 -16.28 -4.78 5.75
N ASN A 85 -15.72 -3.60 5.45
CA ASN A 85 -15.48 -2.51 6.41
C ASN A 85 -15.46 -1.14 5.71
N GLU A 86 -15.19 -0.05 6.43
CA GLU A 86 -15.00 1.29 5.86
C GLU A 86 -13.56 1.51 5.38
N PRO A 87 -13.35 1.79 4.08
CA PRO A 87 -12.03 2.15 3.55
C PRO A 87 -11.49 3.41 4.23
N LEU A 88 -10.16 3.52 4.38
CA LEU A 88 -9.52 4.73 4.89
C LEU A 88 -9.94 5.97 4.07
N PHE A 89 -10.03 5.81 2.74
CA PHE A 89 -10.45 6.87 1.82
C PHE A 89 -11.98 7.05 1.70
N GLY A 90 -12.75 6.37 2.54
CA GLY A 90 -14.22 6.34 2.54
C GLY A 90 -14.82 5.41 1.49
N TYR A 91 -16.15 5.30 1.45
CA TYR A 91 -16.90 4.56 0.43
C TYR A 91 -16.86 5.26 -0.94
N TYR A 92 -15.67 5.30 -1.55
CA TYR A 92 -15.40 6.02 -2.79
C TYR A 92 -15.96 5.33 -4.04
N ALA A 93 -16.11 6.10 -5.11
CA ALA A 93 -16.40 5.57 -6.44
C ALA A 93 -15.13 5.04 -7.11
N ARG A 94 -15.24 4.02 -7.97
CA ARG A 94 -14.09 3.45 -8.70
C ARG A 94 -13.33 4.47 -9.58
N THR A 95 -13.99 5.55 -9.99
CA THR A 95 -13.43 6.61 -10.84
C THR A 95 -12.92 7.80 -10.02
N ASP A 96 -12.85 7.67 -8.70
CA ASP A 96 -12.29 8.71 -7.83
C ASP A 96 -10.78 8.85 -8.09
N LYS A 97 -10.41 9.89 -8.85
CA LYS A 97 -9.02 10.14 -9.24
C LYS A 97 -8.12 10.42 -8.02
N TYR A 98 -8.66 10.97 -6.94
CA TYR A 98 -7.92 11.17 -5.70
C TYR A 98 -7.47 9.83 -5.12
N VAL A 99 -8.39 8.88 -5.01
CA VAL A 99 -8.10 7.54 -4.46
C VAL A 99 -7.17 6.77 -5.40
N LEU A 100 -7.43 6.78 -6.70
CA LEU A 100 -6.58 6.12 -7.69
C LEU A 100 -5.16 6.67 -7.69
N ARG A 101 -4.98 7.97 -7.40
CA ARG A 101 -3.67 8.58 -7.21
C ARG A 101 -2.98 8.02 -5.96
N LYS A 102 -3.67 7.95 -4.83
CA LYS A 102 -3.13 7.38 -3.59
C LYS A 102 -2.75 5.91 -3.76
N HIS A 103 -3.55 5.13 -4.48
CA HIS A 103 -3.22 3.75 -4.84
C HIS A 103 -1.94 3.65 -5.67
N ALA A 104 -1.73 4.54 -6.64
CA ALA A 104 -0.51 4.56 -7.45
C ALA A 104 0.74 4.74 -6.57
N GLU A 105 0.68 5.65 -5.60
CA GLU A 105 1.78 5.94 -4.69
C GLU A 105 2.01 4.82 -3.68
N MET A 106 0.95 4.34 -3.05
CA MET A 106 1.05 3.29 -2.03
C MET A 106 1.60 1.99 -2.62
N LEU A 107 1.11 1.57 -3.79
CA LEU A 107 1.59 0.37 -4.47
C LEU A 107 3.01 0.55 -5.00
N ALA A 108 3.37 1.74 -5.51
CA ALA A 108 4.76 2.03 -5.91
C ALA A 108 5.72 2.01 -4.72
N ASN A 109 5.31 2.58 -3.58
CA ASN A 109 6.09 2.58 -2.34
C ASN A 109 6.28 1.18 -1.76
N ALA A 110 5.27 0.32 -1.91
CA ALA A 110 5.36 -1.10 -1.55
C ALA A 110 6.20 -1.93 -2.51
N GLY A 111 6.56 -1.39 -3.68
CA GLY A 111 7.38 -2.10 -4.67
C GLY A 111 6.60 -3.07 -5.56
N ILE A 112 5.28 -2.87 -5.72
CA ILE A 112 4.42 -3.66 -6.62
C ILE A 112 4.74 -3.31 -8.08
N ASP A 113 5.01 -4.33 -8.89
CA ASP A 113 5.42 -4.15 -10.29
C ASP A 113 4.25 -4.10 -11.25
N PHE A 114 3.19 -4.85 -10.97
CA PHE A 114 1.99 -4.84 -11.80
C PHE A 114 0.71 -5.15 -11.02
N VAL A 115 -0.42 -4.74 -11.57
CA VAL A 115 -1.75 -5.13 -11.12
C VAL A 115 -2.47 -5.93 -12.20
N LEU A 116 -3.26 -6.92 -11.78
CA LEU A 116 -4.19 -7.62 -12.66
C LEU A 116 -5.61 -7.19 -12.33
N PHE A 117 -6.31 -6.64 -13.32
CA PHE A 117 -7.72 -6.30 -13.19
C PHE A 117 -8.59 -7.54 -13.24
N ASP A 118 -9.50 -7.65 -12.28
CA ASP A 118 -10.53 -8.69 -12.29
C ASP A 118 -11.56 -8.43 -13.42
N CYS A 119 -11.55 -9.30 -14.42
CA CYS A 119 -12.52 -9.35 -15.51
C CYS A 119 -13.06 -10.79 -15.66
N THR A 120 -13.18 -11.51 -14.55
CA THR A 120 -13.61 -12.92 -14.53
C THR A 120 -15.12 -13.11 -14.64
N ASN A 121 -15.93 -12.06 -14.42
CA ASN A 121 -17.39 -12.14 -14.42
C ASN A 121 -18.01 -11.69 -15.75
N GLY A 122 -18.56 -12.65 -16.51
CA GLY A 122 -19.18 -12.37 -17.82
C GLY A 122 -18.22 -11.66 -18.77
N SER A 123 -18.71 -10.88 -19.72
CA SER A 123 -17.88 -10.10 -20.66
C SER A 123 -17.51 -8.69 -20.16
N PHE A 124 -17.55 -8.46 -18.83
CA PHE A 124 -17.35 -7.15 -18.24
C PHE A 124 -15.87 -6.87 -18.00
N VAL A 125 -15.36 -5.79 -18.58
CA VAL A 125 -13.96 -5.33 -18.43
C VAL A 125 -13.84 -4.00 -17.69
N TRP A 126 -14.96 -3.40 -17.27
CA TRP A 126 -14.97 -2.20 -16.40
C TRP A 126 -14.20 -0.98 -16.97
N GLU A 127 -14.53 -0.63 -18.21
CA GLU A 127 -13.80 0.32 -19.05
C GLU A 127 -13.56 1.70 -18.44
N ASP A 128 -14.61 2.35 -17.93
CA ASP A 128 -14.48 3.64 -17.25
C ASP A 128 -13.58 3.55 -16.01
N GLY A 129 -13.62 2.45 -15.27
CA GLY A 129 -12.73 2.18 -14.14
C GLY A 129 -11.26 2.14 -14.56
N TYR A 130 -10.88 1.20 -15.43
CA TYR A 130 -9.47 1.05 -15.80
C TYR A 130 -8.96 2.23 -16.64
N MET A 131 -9.79 2.88 -17.46
CA MET A 131 -9.37 4.05 -18.23
C MET A 131 -9.10 5.25 -17.32
N THR A 132 -9.94 5.47 -16.30
CA THR A 132 -9.70 6.53 -15.30
C THR A 132 -8.43 6.23 -14.51
N LEU A 133 -8.17 4.97 -14.16
CA LEU A 133 -6.93 4.56 -13.50
C LEU A 133 -5.71 4.80 -14.40
N LEU A 134 -5.75 4.37 -15.66
CA LEU A 134 -4.67 4.59 -16.63
C LEU A 134 -4.37 6.07 -16.82
N GLU A 135 -5.39 6.92 -16.93
CA GLU A 135 -5.23 8.37 -17.02
C GLU A 135 -4.52 8.94 -15.78
N THR A 136 -5.02 8.60 -14.59
CA THR A 136 -4.47 9.05 -13.31
C THR A 136 -3.04 8.56 -13.08
N TRP A 137 -2.77 7.29 -13.38
CA TRP A 137 -1.45 6.68 -13.18
C TRP A 137 -0.44 7.16 -14.21
N GLN A 138 -0.88 7.48 -15.44
CA GLN A 138 -0.01 8.12 -16.42
C GLN A 138 0.45 9.49 -15.93
N GLU A 139 -0.45 10.26 -15.31
CA GLU A 139 -0.10 11.55 -14.72
C GLU A 139 0.81 11.38 -13.50
N ALA A 140 0.53 10.42 -12.62
CA ALA A 140 1.41 10.09 -11.50
C ALA A 140 2.82 9.69 -11.94
N LYS A 141 2.91 8.93 -13.03
CA LYS A 141 4.19 8.56 -13.62
C LYS A 141 4.99 9.76 -14.12
N LYS A 142 4.35 10.72 -14.80
CA LYS A 142 5.02 11.97 -15.23
C LYS A 142 5.54 12.79 -14.05
N GLN A 143 4.94 12.62 -12.88
CA GLN A 143 5.28 13.29 -11.63
C GLN A 143 6.27 12.48 -10.76
N GLY A 144 6.83 11.40 -11.30
CA GLY A 144 7.92 10.65 -10.66
C GLY A 144 7.49 9.40 -9.89
N VAL A 145 6.19 9.09 -9.83
CA VAL A 145 5.71 7.83 -9.21
C VAL A 145 6.09 6.67 -10.12
N ASN A 146 6.77 5.66 -9.58
CA ASN A 146 7.03 4.41 -10.30
C ASN A 146 5.78 3.50 -10.25
N VAL A 147 4.71 3.95 -10.90
CA VAL A 147 3.41 3.28 -10.87
C VAL A 147 3.51 1.82 -11.36
N PRO A 148 2.74 0.89 -10.77
CA PRO A 148 2.64 -0.47 -11.28
C PRO A 148 2.16 -0.48 -12.73
N LYS A 149 2.58 -1.50 -13.47
CA LYS A 149 2.02 -1.81 -14.79
C LYS A 149 0.65 -2.46 -14.66
N VAL A 150 -0.11 -2.53 -15.74
CA VAL A 150 -1.45 -3.12 -15.76
C VAL A 150 -1.57 -4.26 -16.75
N ALA A 151 -2.31 -5.29 -16.36
CA ALA A 151 -2.78 -6.37 -17.21
C ALA A 151 -4.17 -6.84 -16.73
N PHE A 152 -4.76 -7.80 -17.44
CA PHE A 152 -6.14 -8.23 -17.20
C PHE A 152 -6.19 -9.73 -16.89
N MET A 153 -7.02 -10.10 -15.92
CA MET A 153 -7.38 -11.47 -15.61
C MET A 153 -8.80 -11.75 -16.09
N MET A 154 -8.94 -12.73 -16.98
CA MET A 154 -10.20 -13.11 -17.60
C MET A 154 -10.74 -14.40 -16.98
N GLN A 155 -11.86 -14.89 -17.51
CA GLN A 155 -12.52 -16.11 -17.06
C GLN A 155 -11.54 -17.29 -17.01
N PHE A 156 -11.73 -18.15 -16.01
CA PHE A 156 -10.89 -19.33 -15.75
C PHE A 156 -11.08 -20.49 -16.75
N ILE A 157 -11.84 -20.27 -17.82
CA ILE A 157 -11.98 -21.17 -18.97
C ILE A 157 -12.13 -20.33 -20.23
N TYR A 158 -11.85 -20.92 -21.40
CA TYR A 158 -12.24 -20.28 -22.65
C TYR A 158 -13.76 -20.38 -22.84
N CYS A 159 -14.42 -19.24 -23.02
CA CYS A 159 -15.83 -19.15 -23.38
C CYS A 159 -16.08 -17.94 -24.32
N PRO A 160 -17.29 -17.77 -24.89
CA PRO A 160 -17.61 -16.62 -25.73
C PRO A 160 -17.32 -15.26 -25.06
N ASP A 161 -17.50 -15.17 -23.73
CA ASP A 161 -17.20 -13.96 -22.97
C ASP A 161 -15.70 -13.66 -22.92
N THR A 162 -14.83 -14.68 -22.95
CA THR A 162 -13.38 -14.52 -23.05
C THR A 162 -13.00 -13.84 -24.36
N LEU A 163 -13.51 -14.35 -25.49
CA LEU A 163 -13.28 -13.74 -26.80
C LEU A 163 -13.84 -12.32 -26.86
N ALA A 164 -15.03 -12.08 -26.32
CA ALA A 164 -15.65 -10.76 -26.26
C ALA A 164 -14.79 -9.76 -25.45
N SER A 165 -14.31 -10.18 -24.27
CA SER A 165 -13.47 -9.36 -23.38
C SER A 165 -12.12 -9.05 -24.02
N LEU A 166 -11.44 -10.05 -24.61
CA LEU A 166 -10.17 -9.87 -25.34
C LEU A 166 -10.35 -8.91 -26.53
N THR A 167 -11.41 -9.10 -27.32
CA THR A 167 -11.74 -8.23 -28.45
C THR A 167 -11.93 -6.78 -27.99
N LYS A 168 -12.63 -6.59 -26.87
CA LYS A 168 -12.92 -5.28 -26.32
C LYS A 168 -11.65 -4.55 -25.86
N ILE A 169 -10.85 -5.16 -24.97
CA ILE A 169 -9.61 -4.53 -24.50
C ILE A 169 -8.61 -4.31 -25.63
N TYR A 170 -8.53 -5.24 -26.59
CA TYR A 170 -7.63 -5.11 -27.72
C TYR A 170 -7.99 -3.89 -28.58
N ASN A 171 -9.26 -3.76 -28.97
CA ASN A 171 -9.69 -2.66 -29.83
C ASN A 171 -9.68 -1.30 -29.13
N GLN A 172 -9.93 -1.24 -27.82
CA GLN A 172 -10.07 0.02 -27.09
C GLN A 172 -8.75 0.53 -26.51
N LEU A 173 -7.88 -0.35 -26.02
CA LEU A 173 -6.65 0.02 -25.31
C LEU A 173 -5.41 -0.27 -26.15
N TYR A 174 -5.24 -1.53 -26.57
CA TYR A 174 -3.97 -2.01 -27.11
C TYR A 174 -3.74 -1.62 -28.57
N LYS A 175 -4.72 -1.86 -29.45
CA LYS A 175 -4.64 -1.55 -30.88
C LYS A 175 -4.43 -0.05 -31.16
N PRO A 176 -5.12 0.89 -30.47
CA PRO A 176 -4.84 2.31 -30.62
C PRO A 176 -3.52 2.74 -29.97
N GLY A 177 -2.93 1.90 -29.09
CA GLY A 177 -1.68 2.19 -28.41
C GLY A 177 -1.81 3.17 -27.25
N LEU A 178 -2.95 3.17 -26.55
CA LEU A 178 -3.15 4.06 -25.40
C LEU A 178 -2.32 3.55 -24.21
N TYR A 179 -1.63 4.47 -23.52
CA TYR A 179 -0.89 4.18 -22.28
C TYR A 179 0.14 3.03 -22.39
N ARG A 180 0.82 2.91 -23.55
CA ARG A 180 1.79 1.81 -23.84
C ARG A 180 2.83 1.57 -22.76
N ASP A 181 3.25 2.62 -22.09
CA ASP A 181 4.28 2.63 -21.06
C ASP A 181 3.76 2.21 -19.67
N LEU A 182 2.45 1.92 -19.55
CA LEU A 182 1.78 1.33 -18.40
C LEU A 182 1.41 -0.15 -18.62
N TRP A 183 1.56 -0.70 -19.83
CA TRP A 183 1.25 -2.10 -20.07
C TRP A 183 2.24 -3.02 -19.37
N PHE A 184 1.74 -4.05 -18.69
CA PHE A 184 2.59 -5.12 -18.21
C PHE A 184 2.91 -6.04 -19.39
N CYS A 185 4.19 -6.23 -19.66
CA CYS A 185 4.66 -7.07 -20.74
C CYS A 185 5.44 -8.27 -20.18
N LEU A 186 5.11 -9.46 -20.65
CA LEU A 186 5.82 -10.70 -20.36
C LEU A 186 6.27 -11.31 -21.70
N ASP A 187 7.48 -11.87 -21.75
CA ASP A 187 8.05 -12.43 -22.98
C ASP A 187 8.08 -11.43 -24.17
N GLY A 188 8.23 -10.14 -23.86
CA GLY A 188 8.30 -9.05 -24.85
C GLY A 188 6.95 -8.58 -25.40
N LYS A 189 5.81 -9.12 -24.93
CA LYS A 189 4.47 -8.74 -25.38
C LYS A 189 3.55 -8.37 -24.21
N PRO A 190 2.50 -7.56 -24.43
CA PRO A 190 1.47 -7.35 -23.42
C PRO A 190 0.93 -8.67 -22.89
N MET A 191 0.80 -8.78 -21.58
CA MET A 191 0.37 -10.01 -20.93
C MET A 191 -1.12 -9.97 -20.58
N VAL A 192 -1.79 -11.11 -20.72
CA VAL A 192 -3.15 -11.35 -20.19
C VAL A 192 -3.19 -12.70 -19.50
N MET A 193 -3.87 -12.78 -18.36
CA MET A 193 -4.23 -14.05 -17.74
C MET A 193 -5.56 -14.51 -18.34
N ALA A 194 -5.50 -15.36 -19.37
CA ALA A 194 -6.67 -15.82 -20.12
C ALA A 194 -6.39 -17.14 -20.84
N HIS A 195 -7.43 -17.94 -21.02
CA HIS A 195 -7.36 -19.17 -21.82
C HIS A 195 -7.40 -18.83 -23.32
N SER A 196 -6.39 -19.27 -24.08
CA SER A 196 -6.25 -18.99 -25.52
C SER A 196 -6.47 -20.20 -26.44
N SER A 197 -6.75 -21.37 -25.86
CA SER A 197 -6.90 -22.64 -26.56
C SER A 197 -8.09 -22.64 -27.53
N GLY A 198 -9.15 -21.89 -27.24
CA GLY A 198 -10.34 -21.81 -28.08
C GLY A 198 -10.35 -20.72 -29.15
N LEU A 199 -9.29 -19.91 -29.28
CA LEU A 199 -9.19 -18.91 -30.36
C LEU A 199 -9.00 -19.59 -31.73
N ASP A 200 -9.83 -19.24 -32.71
CA ASP A 200 -9.76 -19.77 -34.07
C ASP A 200 -8.64 -19.10 -34.87
N ILE A 201 -7.55 -19.84 -35.11
CA ILE A 201 -6.40 -19.34 -35.89
C ILE A 201 -6.68 -19.14 -37.38
N ASN A 202 -7.82 -19.63 -37.89
CA ASN A 202 -8.24 -19.40 -39.26
C ASN A 202 -9.01 -18.07 -39.41
N ASP A 203 -9.55 -17.52 -38.32
CA ASP A 203 -10.06 -16.16 -38.26
C ASP A 203 -8.86 -15.18 -38.15
N PRO A 204 -8.66 -14.28 -39.12
CA PRO A 204 -7.50 -13.38 -39.12
C PRO A 204 -7.39 -12.49 -37.88
N PHE A 205 -8.53 -12.08 -37.31
CA PHE A 205 -8.56 -11.22 -36.13
C PHE A 205 -8.23 -12.00 -34.86
N GLN A 206 -8.79 -13.20 -34.69
CA GLN A 206 -8.43 -14.05 -33.55
C GLN A 206 -6.98 -14.53 -33.62
N LYS A 207 -6.44 -14.74 -34.82
CA LYS A 207 -5.00 -14.96 -35.02
C LYS A 207 -4.17 -13.75 -34.57
N GLU A 208 -4.57 -12.53 -34.95
CA GLU A 208 -3.92 -11.29 -34.48
C GLU A 208 -3.95 -11.20 -32.94
N LEU A 209 -5.09 -11.47 -32.30
CA LEU A 209 -5.20 -11.52 -30.83
C LEU A 209 -4.26 -12.55 -30.19
N LYS A 210 -4.20 -13.75 -30.77
CA LYS A 210 -3.35 -14.83 -30.26
C LYS A 210 -1.86 -14.50 -30.39
N GLU A 211 -1.47 -13.79 -31.44
CA GLU A 211 -0.09 -13.38 -31.69
C GLU A 211 0.31 -12.11 -30.91
N PHE A 212 -0.64 -11.23 -30.60
CA PHE A 212 -0.36 -9.95 -29.93
C PHE A 212 -0.01 -10.10 -28.45
N PHE A 213 -0.71 -10.97 -27.72
CA PHE A 213 -0.53 -11.13 -26.28
C PHE A 213 0.40 -12.30 -25.91
N THR A 214 1.02 -12.20 -24.74
CA THR A 214 1.50 -13.35 -23.99
C THR A 214 0.39 -13.84 -23.07
N TYR A 215 0.02 -15.12 -23.19
CA TYR A 215 -1.04 -15.73 -22.39
C TYR A 215 -0.45 -16.58 -21.27
N ARG A 216 -1.10 -16.53 -20.11
CA ARG A 216 -1.06 -17.57 -19.07
C ARG A 216 -2.49 -17.90 -18.71
N ALA A 217 -2.85 -19.18 -18.67
CA ALA A 217 -4.19 -19.58 -18.29
C ALA A 217 -4.41 -19.31 -16.79
N GLY A 218 -5.57 -18.80 -16.38
CA GLY A 218 -5.88 -18.69 -14.96
C GLY A 218 -6.34 -20.05 -14.43
N ASN A 219 -5.73 -20.54 -13.34
CA ASN A 219 -6.21 -21.71 -12.61
C ASN A 219 -7.24 -21.27 -11.54
N PRO A 220 -8.51 -21.72 -11.61
CA PRO A 220 -9.54 -21.31 -10.65
C PRO A 220 -9.38 -21.98 -9.28
N PHE A 221 -8.65 -23.10 -9.21
CA PHE A 221 -8.58 -23.95 -8.02
C PHE A 221 -7.40 -23.57 -7.14
N TYR A 222 -7.62 -23.65 -5.83
CA TYR A 222 -6.61 -23.39 -4.81
C TYR A 222 -6.42 -24.55 -3.83
N PHE A 223 -6.87 -25.74 -4.23
CA PHE A 223 -6.71 -27.01 -3.49
C PHE A 223 -5.79 -28.01 -4.22
N GLU A 224 -5.43 -27.70 -5.46
CA GLU A 224 -4.70 -28.58 -6.37
C GLU A 224 -3.59 -27.79 -7.06
N GLY A 225 -2.47 -28.46 -7.37
CA GLY A 225 -1.32 -27.81 -7.99
C GLY A 225 -1.42 -27.63 -9.51
N ASP A 226 -0.43 -26.94 -10.08
CA ASP A 226 -0.23 -26.77 -11.53
C ASP A 226 -0.28 -28.11 -12.28
N LYS A 227 -1.04 -28.15 -13.38
CA LYS A 227 -1.30 -29.34 -14.17
C LYS A 227 -0.55 -29.36 -15.50
N ASP A 228 -0.09 -28.20 -16.02
CA ASP A 228 0.41 -28.14 -17.39
C ASP A 228 1.51 -27.09 -17.70
N ASN A 229 2.08 -26.41 -16.70
CA ASN A 229 3.16 -25.42 -16.85
C ASN A 229 2.79 -24.25 -17.80
N SER A 230 1.50 -23.95 -17.93
CA SER A 230 0.98 -22.81 -18.68
C SER A 230 -0.04 -21.99 -17.90
N GLU A 231 -0.33 -22.41 -16.68
CA GLU A 231 -1.27 -21.79 -15.77
C GLU A 231 -0.58 -20.86 -14.78
N TRP A 232 -1.31 -19.84 -14.35
CA TRP A 232 -1.02 -18.99 -13.22
C TRP A 232 -2.19 -19.09 -12.22
N GLY A 233 -1.88 -19.13 -10.93
CA GLY A 233 -2.88 -19.07 -9.88
C GLY A 233 -3.30 -17.64 -9.56
N TRP A 234 -4.51 -17.46 -9.03
CA TRP A 234 -4.95 -16.18 -8.44
C TRP A 234 -4.95 -16.22 -6.90
N LEU A 235 -5.16 -17.41 -6.33
CA LEU A 235 -5.15 -17.71 -4.89
C LEU A 235 -4.69 -19.16 -4.68
N HIS A 236 -4.15 -19.48 -3.49
CA HIS A 236 -3.89 -20.86 -3.06
C HIS A 236 -3.97 -21.00 -1.54
N ILE A 237 -4.40 -22.16 -1.01
CA ILE A 237 -4.24 -22.48 0.43
C ILE A 237 -2.79 -22.86 0.73
N TYR A 238 -2.37 -22.79 1.99
CA TYR A 238 -1.05 -23.29 2.37
C TYR A 238 -1.03 -24.84 2.35
N PRO A 239 0.05 -25.48 1.84
CA PRO A 239 1.14 -24.90 1.06
C PRO A 239 0.71 -24.56 -0.37
N GLN A 240 1.21 -23.43 -0.89
CA GLN A 240 0.80 -22.94 -2.20
C GLN A 240 1.35 -23.75 -3.38
N SER A 241 0.65 -23.73 -4.51
CA SER A 241 1.19 -24.30 -5.74
C SER A 241 2.35 -23.45 -6.28
N ALA A 242 3.36 -24.14 -6.82
CA ALA A 242 4.38 -23.57 -7.68
C ALA A 242 3.92 -23.74 -9.14
N TYR A 243 3.77 -22.62 -9.86
CA TYR A 243 3.43 -22.60 -11.28
C TYR A 243 4.69 -22.46 -12.12
N TYR A 244 4.91 -23.36 -13.08
CA TYR A 244 6.18 -23.44 -13.80
C TYR A 244 6.08 -22.83 -15.19
N ASN A 245 7.16 -22.19 -15.64
CA ASN A 245 7.31 -21.84 -17.06
C ASN A 245 7.76 -23.06 -17.89
N LYS A 246 7.83 -22.87 -19.21
CA LYS A 246 8.25 -23.89 -20.17
C LYS A 246 9.68 -24.40 -19.96
N ASP A 247 10.53 -23.64 -19.27
CA ASP A 247 11.90 -24.03 -18.93
C ASP A 247 11.98 -24.81 -17.60
N GLY A 248 10.84 -25.05 -16.94
CA GLY A 248 10.75 -25.78 -15.68
C GLY A 248 11.16 -24.96 -14.46
N LYS A 249 11.27 -23.64 -14.56
CA LYS A 249 11.47 -22.75 -13.41
C LYS A 249 10.13 -22.35 -12.82
N VAL A 250 10.09 -22.14 -11.49
CA VAL A 250 8.92 -21.57 -10.82
C VAL A 250 8.74 -20.14 -11.30
N GLU A 251 7.77 -19.95 -12.19
CA GLU A 251 7.45 -18.63 -12.74
C GLU A 251 6.64 -17.83 -11.74
N MET A 252 5.66 -18.47 -11.08
CA MET A 252 4.72 -17.80 -10.20
C MET A 252 4.33 -18.66 -9.00
N THR A 253 4.04 -18.01 -7.88
CA THR A 253 3.16 -18.54 -6.84
C THR A 253 2.26 -17.42 -6.29
N THR A 254 1.24 -17.79 -5.54
CA THR A 254 0.25 -16.86 -4.97
C THR A 254 0.45 -16.69 -3.47
N VAL A 255 0.09 -15.53 -2.95
CA VAL A 255 0.01 -15.27 -1.52
C VAL A 255 -1.38 -14.77 -1.16
N GLY A 256 -2.14 -15.62 -0.46
CA GLY A 256 -3.46 -15.28 0.06
C GLY A 256 -3.43 -14.68 1.46
N VAL A 257 -4.23 -13.65 1.67
CA VAL A 257 -4.39 -12.98 2.98
C VAL A 257 -5.43 -13.73 3.84
N ALA A 258 -6.51 -14.15 3.19
CA ALA A 258 -7.55 -15.04 3.68
C ALA A 258 -8.09 -15.83 2.47
N GLN A 259 -8.77 -16.95 2.70
CA GLN A 259 -9.31 -17.81 1.65
C GLN A 259 -10.75 -18.19 1.96
N ASN A 260 -11.61 -18.12 0.95
CA ASN A 260 -12.94 -18.70 0.94
C ASN A 260 -12.87 -20.24 0.84
N ALA A 261 -12.25 -20.84 1.84
CA ALA A 261 -11.87 -22.24 1.94
C ALA A 261 -12.15 -22.77 3.35
N ASP A 262 -12.81 -23.92 3.45
CA ASP A 262 -13.01 -24.62 4.73
C ASP A 262 -11.80 -25.51 5.03
N TYR A 263 -11.13 -25.29 6.16
CA TYR A 263 -9.94 -26.07 6.52
C TYR A 263 -10.22 -27.48 7.06
N LYS A 264 -11.47 -27.80 7.43
CA LYS A 264 -11.86 -29.13 7.92
C LYS A 264 -12.28 -30.04 6.76
N GLU A 265 -13.07 -29.48 5.84
CA GLU A 265 -13.64 -30.23 4.71
C GLU A 265 -12.84 -30.07 3.42
N VAL A 266 -11.88 -29.12 3.39
CA VAL A 266 -10.99 -28.84 2.24
C VAL A 266 -11.81 -28.58 0.97
N ARG A 267 -12.71 -27.61 1.06
CA ARG A 267 -13.62 -27.22 -0.03
C ARG A 267 -13.86 -25.72 -0.07
N LEU A 268 -14.45 -25.25 -1.16
CA LEU A 268 -15.00 -23.89 -1.26
C LEU A 268 -16.03 -23.66 -0.16
N CYS A 269 -15.96 -22.50 0.50
CA CYS A 269 -16.84 -22.10 1.58
C CYS A 269 -16.92 -20.58 1.65
N ALA A 270 -18.08 -20.01 2.00
CA ALA A 270 -18.22 -18.56 2.13
C ALA A 270 -17.28 -18.01 3.21
N MET A 271 -16.96 -16.71 3.16
CA MET A 271 -16.10 -16.06 4.15
C MET A 271 -16.72 -16.03 5.55
N ASN A 272 -18.05 -16.11 5.67
CA ASN A 272 -18.73 -16.28 6.96
C ASN A 272 -18.91 -17.75 7.40
N GLY A 273 -18.23 -18.69 6.73
CA GLY A 273 -18.28 -20.12 7.06
C GLY A 273 -17.60 -20.46 8.40
N PRO A 274 -18.00 -21.56 9.06
CA PRO A 274 -17.62 -21.87 10.44
C PRO A 274 -16.16 -22.31 10.63
N ALA A 275 -15.48 -22.72 9.56
CA ALA A 275 -14.09 -23.15 9.57
C ALA A 275 -13.32 -22.53 8.37
N ASN A 276 -13.61 -21.27 8.07
CA ASN A 276 -12.95 -20.53 7.01
C ASN A 276 -11.47 -20.24 7.36
N MET A 277 -10.60 -20.22 6.36
CA MET A 277 -9.19 -19.83 6.48
C MET A 277 -9.06 -18.30 6.49
N GLY A 278 -9.30 -17.68 7.65
CA GLY A 278 -9.18 -16.24 7.86
C GLY A 278 -7.73 -15.74 8.01
N ARG A 279 -7.57 -14.45 8.30
CA ARG A 279 -6.26 -13.79 8.49
C ARG A 279 -5.43 -14.38 9.63
N SER A 280 -6.09 -14.90 10.66
CA SER A 280 -5.45 -15.50 11.84
C SER A 280 -5.18 -17.00 11.67
N TYR A 281 -5.70 -17.62 10.60
CA TYR A 281 -5.50 -19.04 10.34
C TYR A 281 -4.03 -19.34 9.99
N THR A 282 -3.57 -20.54 10.34
CA THR A 282 -2.29 -21.07 9.86
C THR A 282 -2.47 -22.51 9.43
N GLY A 283 -1.88 -22.89 8.31
CA GLY A 283 -1.85 -24.26 7.82
C GLY A 283 -0.95 -25.15 8.67
N GLN A 284 0.14 -24.61 9.22
CA GLN A 284 0.93 -25.29 10.25
C GLN A 284 0.43 -24.92 11.66
N PRO A 285 0.12 -25.90 12.52
CA PRO A 285 -0.36 -25.63 13.88
C PRO A 285 0.60 -24.77 14.71
N ASP A 286 1.90 -24.96 14.55
CA ASP A 286 2.91 -24.29 15.39
C ASP A 286 3.56 -23.10 14.68
N TYR A 287 2.97 -22.62 13.57
CA TYR A 287 3.46 -21.45 12.87
C TYR A 287 3.45 -20.23 13.80
N SER A 288 4.57 -19.53 13.83
CA SER A 288 4.72 -18.26 14.51
C SER A 288 5.88 -17.49 13.89
N TYR A 289 5.83 -16.17 14.01
CA TYR A 289 6.97 -15.32 13.71
C TYR A 289 7.23 -14.39 14.89
N THR A 290 8.46 -13.89 14.99
CA THR A 290 8.88 -13.03 16.10
C THR A 290 9.51 -11.76 15.54
N TYR A 291 9.26 -10.64 16.18
CA TYR A 291 9.94 -9.39 15.92
C TYR A 291 10.30 -8.70 17.24
N GLU A 292 11.33 -7.85 17.21
CA GLU A 292 11.70 -7.05 18.37
C GLU A 292 10.94 -5.72 18.33
N TYR A 293 10.37 -5.34 19.47
CA TYR A 293 9.77 -4.03 19.67
C TYR A 293 9.92 -3.61 21.12
N ARG A 294 10.37 -2.37 21.36
CA ARG A 294 10.59 -1.81 22.71
C ARG A 294 11.50 -2.68 23.59
N GLY A 295 12.49 -3.33 22.99
CA GLY A 295 13.45 -4.21 23.68
C GLY A 295 12.88 -5.57 24.11
N GLU A 296 11.68 -5.92 23.63
CA GLU A 296 11.05 -7.21 23.86
C GLU A 296 10.91 -8.00 22.54
N ASN A 297 11.03 -9.33 22.64
CA ASN A 297 10.71 -10.21 21.52
C ASN A 297 9.22 -10.54 21.56
N ILE A 298 8.46 -9.96 20.62
CA ILE A 298 7.04 -10.22 20.46
C ILE A 298 6.89 -11.46 19.57
N LYS A 299 6.46 -12.57 20.18
CA LYS A 299 6.08 -13.78 19.45
C LYS A 299 4.63 -13.67 19.01
N VAL A 300 4.39 -13.72 17.70
CA VAL A 300 3.07 -13.76 17.10
C VAL A 300 2.73 -15.22 16.79
N ASP A 301 1.78 -15.76 17.54
CA ASP A 301 1.14 -17.05 17.24
C ASP A 301 -0.38 -16.89 17.36
N ARG A 302 -1.13 -17.96 17.06
CA ARG A 302 -2.61 -17.92 17.02
C ARG A 302 -3.29 -17.50 18.31
N ASN A 303 -2.57 -17.45 19.44
CA ASN A 303 -3.12 -17.04 20.73
C ASN A 303 -2.84 -15.57 21.07
N ILE A 304 -2.18 -14.82 20.18
CA ILE A 304 -1.96 -13.38 20.38
C ILE A 304 -3.29 -12.63 20.37
N ASP A 305 -3.44 -11.67 21.27
CA ASP A 305 -4.62 -10.80 21.31
C ASP A 305 -4.76 -10.03 19.98
N ASN A 306 -5.99 -9.94 19.46
CA ASN A 306 -6.28 -9.34 18.16
C ASN A 306 -5.45 -9.96 17.02
N SER A 307 -5.37 -11.29 16.97
CA SER A 307 -4.61 -12.04 15.94
C SER A 307 -4.90 -11.60 14.50
N SER A 308 -6.13 -11.13 14.22
CA SER A 308 -6.53 -10.60 12.91
C SER A 308 -5.74 -9.37 12.46
N CYS A 309 -5.10 -8.63 13.37
CA CYS A 309 -4.22 -7.50 13.04
C CYS A 309 -2.84 -7.95 12.54
N TYR A 310 -2.39 -9.15 12.93
CA TYR A 310 -1.02 -9.60 12.71
C TYR A 310 -0.82 -10.40 11.42
N GLY A 311 -1.89 -10.93 10.83
CA GLY A 311 -1.84 -11.59 9.52
C GLY A 311 -0.96 -12.83 9.50
N LEU A 312 -1.23 -13.78 10.41
CA LEU A 312 -0.50 -15.04 10.50
C LEU A 312 -0.60 -15.84 9.19
N ASN A 313 -1.79 -15.95 8.60
CA ASN A 313 -1.99 -16.63 7.31
C ASN A 313 -1.16 -15.95 6.22
N PHE A 314 -1.22 -14.62 6.18
CA PHE A 314 -0.50 -13.83 5.17
C PHE A 314 1.03 -14.01 5.32
N GLN A 315 1.54 -14.03 6.55
CA GLN A 315 2.97 -14.21 6.81
C GLN A 315 3.43 -15.63 6.47
N GLU A 316 2.65 -16.66 6.81
CA GLU A 316 2.97 -18.06 6.49
C GLU A 316 3.00 -18.28 4.97
N GLN A 317 2.03 -17.70 4.27
CA GLN A 317 1.97 -17.73 2.82
C GLN A 317 3.19 -17.05 2.20
N TRP A 318 3.60 -15.89 2.69
CA TRP A 318 4.82 -15.20 2.22
C TRP A 318 6.09 -16.00 2.47
N ASP A 319 6.25 -16.57 3.67
CA ASP A 319 7.43 -17.35 4.02
C ASP A 319 7.59 -18.56 3.12
N TYR A 320 6.49 -19.26 2.85
CA TYR A 320 6.49 -20.38 1.92
C TYR A 320 6.75 -19.93 0.47
N ALA A 321 6.07 -18.88 0.01
CA ALA A 321 6.27 -18.34 -1.33
C ALA A 321 7.73 -17.92 -1.59
N ILE A 322 8.38 -17.26 -0.63
CA ILE A 322 9.80 -16.89 -0.73
C ILE A 322 10.69 -18.15 -0.78
N SER A 323 10.35 -19.20 -0.02
CA SER A 323 11.11 -20.47 -0.03
C SER A 323 11.06 -21.21 -1.37
N LEU A 324 10.03 -20.98 -2.19
CA LEU A 324 9.91 -21.52 -3.55
C LEU A 324 10.81 -20.80 -4.57
N ASP A 325 11.35 -19.63 -4.21
CA ASP A 325 12.17 -18.77 -5.07
C ASP A 325 11.56 -18.47 -6.45
N PRO A 326 10.27 -18.09 -6.55
CA PRO A 326 9.60 -17.85 -7.83
C PRO A 326 10.16 -16.60 -8.52
N GLN A 327 9.90 -16.45 -9.82
CA GLN A 327 10.11 -15.17 -10.50
C GLN A 327 9.05 -14.13 -10.08
N ILE A 328 7.81 -14.59 -9.87
CA ILE A 328 6.65 -13.75 -9.61
C ILE A 328 5.93 -14.23 -8.33
N ILE A 329 5.63 -13.30 -7.43
CA ILE A 329 4.64 -13.53 -6.37
C ILE A 329 3.39 -12.70 -6.68
N PHE A 330 2.21 -13.30 -6.63
CA PHE A 330 0.94 -12.60 -6.84
C PHE A 330 0.09 -12.58 -5.59
N VAL A 331 -0.25 -11.38 -5.12
CA VAL A 331 -0.94 -11.16 -3.85
C VAL A 331 -2.44 -10.98 -4.08
N THR A 332 -3.27 -11.68 -3.28
CA THR A 332 -4.73 -11.80 -3.49
C THR A 332 -5.55 -10.58 -3.05
N GLY A 333 -4.91 -9.43 -2.84
CA GLY A 333 -5.44 -8.23 -3.49
C GLY A 333 -5.63 -6.97 -2.66
N TRP A 334 -5.87 -5.89 -3.42
CA TRP A 334 -6.04 -4.52 -2.97
C TRP A 334 -7.35 -3.91 -3.52
N ASN A 335 -8.14 -3.24 -2.68
CA ASN A 335 -9.35 -2.50 -3.05
C ASN A 335 -10.50 -3.41 -3.54
N GLU A 336 -10.77 -4.52 -2.85
CA GLU A 336 -11.96 -5.30 -3.17
C GLU A 336 -13.19 -4.79 -2.45
N TRP A 337 -13.15 -4.52 -1.15
CA TRP A 337 -14.25 -3.96 -0.33
C TRP A 337 -15.61 -4.65 -0.30
N ASN A 338 -16.13 -5.10 -1.43
CA ASN A 338 -17.51 -5.45 -1.69
C ASN A 338 -17.68 -6.94 -1.93
N MET A 339 -18.90 -7.41 -1.68
CA MET A 339 -19.30 -8.80 -1.81
C MET A 339 -20.81 -8.92 -2.01
N GLY A 340 -21.21 -9.98 -2.71
CA GLY A 340 -22.61 -10.41 -2.73
C GLY A 340 -23.03 -11.02 -1.39
N ARG A 341 -24.34 -10.99 -1.13
CA ARG A 341 -24.98 -11.71 -0.02
C ARG A 341 -26.06 -12.62 -0.59
N PHE A 342 -25.96 -13.91 -0.31
CA PHE A 342 -26.82 -14.94 -0.90
C PHE A 342 -27.57 -15.70 0.18
N GLU A 343 -28.76 -16.21 -0.15
CA GLU A 343 -29.52 -17.06 0.78
C GLU A 343 -28.74 -18.33 1.12
N GLU A 344 -28.13 -18.94 0.11
CA GLU A 344 -27.17 -20.02 0.26
C GLU A 344 -26.06 -19.89 -0.79
N TRP A 345 -24.81 -20.15 -0.39
CA TRP A 345 -23.70 -20.32 -1.31
C TRP A 345 -22.67 -21.30 -0.75
N ALA A 346 -22.31 -22.30 -1.56
CA ALA A 346 -21.39 -23.37 -1.17
C ALA A 346 -21.76 -24.02 0.18
N GLY A 347 -23.05 -24.29 0.40
CA GLY A 347 -23.56 -24.93 1.61
C GLY A 347 -23.55 -24.05 2.87
N ILE A 348 -23.33 -22.75 2.74
CA ILE A 348 -23.43 -21.78 3.83
C ILE A 348 -24.72 -20.97 3.68
N GLU A 349 -25.55 -20.93 4.72
CA GLU A 349 -26.73 -20.08 4.79
C GLU A 349 -26.33 -18.62 5.05
N ASN A 350 -27.07 -17.67 4.48
CA ASN A 350 -26.75 -16.23 4.54
C ASN A 350 -25.29 -15.94 4.13
N ALA A 351 -24.88 -16.46 2.99
CA ALA A 351 -23.47 -16.52 2.60
C ALA A 351 -22.94 -15.19 2.06
N PHE A 352 -21.69 -14.89 2.44
CA PHE A 352 -20.85 -13.82 1.92
C PHE A 352 -19.61 -14.44 1.26
N PRO A 353 -19.59 -14.68 -0.06
CA PRO A 353 -18.56 -15.52 -0.69
C PRO A 353 -17.15 -14.92 -0.71
N ASP A 354 -17.04 -13.60 -0.89
CA ASP A 354 -15.78 -12.95 -1.28
C ASP A 354 -15.07 -12.24 -0.14
N GLN A 355 -15.83 -11.54 0.69
CA GLN A 355 -15.36 -10.73 1.82
C GLN A 355 -16.41 -10.83 2.94
N PHE A 356 -16.06 -10.52 4.18
CA PHE A 356 -17.03 -10.56 5.28
C PHE A 356 -16.75 -9.54 6.39
N ASN A 357 -15.66 -9.71 7.14
CA ASN A 357 -15.31 -8.86 8.28
C ASN A 357 -13.79 -8.73 8.44
N ASP A 358 -13.32 -8.11 9.54
CA ASP A 358 -11.89 -7.91 9.78
C ASP A 358 -11.08 -9.23 9.74
N GLU A 359 -11.64 -10.37 10.17
CA GLU A 359 -10.95 -11.66 10.15
C GLU A 359 -11.04 -12.37 8.78
N HIS A 360 -12.19 -12.33 8.12
CA HIS A 360 -12.49 -13.14 6.93
C HIS A 360 -12.65 -12.27 5.69
N SER A 361 -11.57 -11.55 5.35
CA SER A 361 -11.50 -10.69 4.18
C SER A 361 -10.10 -10.74 3.59
N ARG A 362 -9.97 -10.79 2.26
CA ARG A 362 -8.68 -10.89 1.55
C ARG A 362 -8.08 -9.53 1.17
N ASP A 363 -8.86 -8.45 1.29
CA ASP A 363 -8.44 -7.09 0.97
C ASP A 363 -7.42 -6.53 1.98
N ILE A 364 -6.40 -5.81 1.51
CA ILE A 364 -5.38 -5.20 2.38
C ILE A 364 -5.20 -3.69 2.17
N GLU A 365 -6.11 -3.03 1.46
CA GLU A 365 -6.18 -1.58 1.49
C GLU A 365 -6.49 -1.10 2.93
N PRO A 366 -5.85 0.00 3.41
CA PRO A 366 -6.08 0.48 4.77
C PRO A 366 -7.54 0.79 5.10
N VAL A 367 -7.90 0.54 6.35
CA VAL A 367 -9.25 0.74 6.88
C VAL A 367 -9.27 1.83 7.94
N LYS A 368 -10.44 2.42 8.21
CA LYS A 368 -10.64 3.25 9.42
C LYS A 368 -10.81 2.44 10.71
N GLY A 369 -11.11 1.14 10.56
CA GLY A 369 -11.35 0.21 11.67
C GLY A 369 -10.08 -0.35 12.32
N LEU A 370 -10.23 -1.51 12.95
CA LEU A 370 -9.20 -2.15 13.79
C LEU A 370 -7.88 -2.40 13.05
N LEU A 371 -7.95 -2.82 11.77
CA LEU A 371 -6.75 -3.25 11.02
C LEU A 371 -5.85 -2.09 10.55
N LYS A 372 -6.34 -0.85 10.56
CA LYS A 372 -5.62 0.36 10.13
C LYS A 372 -4.80 0.14 8.84
N ASP A 373 -3.49 0.39 8.89
CA ASP A 373 -2.52 0.17 7.80
C ASP A 373 -1.55 -1.01 8.08
N HIS A 374 -1.90 -1.91 9.01
CA HIS A 374 -1.03 -3.02 9.44
C HIS A 374 -0.68 -3.95 8.26
N TYR A 375 -1.67 -4.32 7.45
CA TYR A 375 -1.44 -5.19 6.29
C TYR A 375 -0.64 -4.51 5.18
N TYR A 376 -0.75 -3.18 5.04
CA TYR A 376 0.05 -2.43 4.09
C TYR A 376 1.54 -2.52 4.42
N TYR A 377 1.92 -2.33 5.68
CA TYR A 377 3.33 -2.45 6.08
C TYR A 377 3.83 -3.89 6.16
N GLN A 378 2.95 -4.86 6.45
CA GLN A 378 3.28 -6.27 6.29
C GLN A 378 3.57 -6.63 4.82
N LEU A 379 2.78 -6.09 3.87
CA LEU A 379 3.06 -6.22 2.44
C LEU A 379 4.42 -5.60 2.10
N VAL A 380 4.66 -4.33 2.48
CA VAL A 380 5.92 -3.62 2.21
C VAL A 380 7.12 -4.45 2.70
N ASN A 381 7.06 -4.95 3.94
CA ASN A 381 8.15 -5.73 4.51
C ASN A 381 8.40 -7.02 3.72
N ASN A 382 7.36 -7.76 3.37
CA ASN A 382 7.51 -9.01 2.64
C ASN A 382 7.96 -8.81 1.19
N VAL A 383 7.54 -7.72 0.53
CA VAL A 383 8.08 -7.35 -0.78
C VAL A 383 9.57 -7.05 -0.69
N ARG A 384 10.03 -6.37 0.36
CA ARG A 384 11.46 -6.14 0.60
C ARG A 384 12.22 -7.43 0.89
N ARG A 385 11.65 -8.37 1.65
CA ARG A 385 12.22 -9.70 1.84
C ARG A 385 12.39 -10.44 0.51
N PHE A 386 11.44 -10.32 -0.40
CA PHE A 386 11.48 -10.99 -1.71
C PHE A 386 12.38 -10.28 -2.75
N LYS A 387 12.33 -8.93 -2.82
CA LYS A 387 13.00 -8.11 -3.86
C LYS A 387 14.25 -7.35 -3.41
N GLY A 388 14.56 -7.37 -2.11
CA GLY A 388 15.66 -6.60 -1.54
C GLY A 388 15.28 -5.16 -1.20
N SER A 389 16.12 -4.50 -0.40
CA SER A 389 16.07 -3.06 -0.13
C SER A 389 17.38 -2.40 -0.51
N ALA A 390 17.36 -1.15 -0.98
CA ALA A 390 18.57 -0.42 -1.34
C ALA A 390 19.34 0.08 -0.10
N LYS A 391 20.64 0.29 -0.26
CA LYS A 391 21.49 0.88 0.78
C LYS A 391 21.13 2.35 0.98
N ILE A 392 21.01 2.76 2.25
CA ILE A 392 20.82 4.16 2.64
C ILE A 392 22.12 4.92 2.36
N ASP A 393 21.99 6.09 1.75
CA ASP A 393 23.13 6.96 1.46
C ASP A 393 23.63 7.61 2.76
N ALA A 394 24.95 7.63 2.96
CA ALA A 394 25.56 8.21 4.16
C ALA A 394 26.23 9.56 3.86
N GLN A 395 25.98 10.55 4.71
CA GLN A 395 26.66 11.83 4.64
C GLN A 395 27.82 11.84 5.63
N THR A 396 28.97 11.32 5.22
CA THR A 396 30.14 11.17 6.09
C THR A 396 30.92 12.46 6.35
N SER A 397 30.60 13.53 5.60
CA SER A 397 31.26 14.83 5.71
C SER A 397 30.34 15.88 6.36
N PRO A 398 30.73 16.43 7.53
CA PRO A 398 29.98 17.51 8.15
C PRO A 398 29.92 18.76 7.27
N LYS A 399 28.76 19.44 7.29
CA LYS A 399 28.49 20.69 6.57
C LYS A 399 27.70 21.64 7.48
N THR A 400 28.34 22.74 7.85
CA THR A 400 27.69 23.85 8.54
C THR A 400 26.88 24.67 7.53
N ILE A 401 25.62 24.97 7.87
CA ILE A 401 24.75 25.84 7.08
C ILE A 401 24.48 27.11 7.88
N ASP A 402 24.71 28.27 7.26
CA ASP A 402 24.18 29.52 7.79
C ASP A 402 22.79 29.76 7.19
N ILE A 403 21.74 29.42 7.96
CA ILE A 403 20.35 29.52 7.51
C ILE A 403 19.89 30.97 7.25
N THR A 404 20.66 31.98 7.68
CA THR A 404 20.36 33.39 7.40
C THR A 404 20.83 33.84 6.02
N LYS A 405 21.65 33.01 5.35
CA LYS A 405 22.12 33.23 3.99
C LYS A 405 21.26 32.48 2.97
N GLY A 406 21.58 32.70 1.69
CA GLY A 406 20.88 32.06 0.57
C GLY A 406 21.03 30.54 0.54
N VAL A 407 20.15 29.91 -0.23
CA VAL A 407 20.00 28.46 -0.34
C VAL A 407 21.10 27.77 -1.16
N ASP A 408 22.02 28.53 -1.78
CA ASP A 408 23.10 27.99 -2.62
C ASP A 408 24.03 27.04 -1.86
N GLN A 409 24.13 27.20 -0.54
CA GLN A 409 24.89 26.32 0.36
C GLN A 409 24.41 24.86 0.30
N TRP A 410 23.13 24.63 -0.01
CA TRP A 410 22.51 23.31 -0.10
C TRP A 410 22.78 22.59 -1.44
N GLN A 411 23.55 23.21 -2.34
CA GLN A 411 23.96 22.58 -3.62
C GLN A 411 25.29 21.82 -3.51
N ASP A 412 25.89 21.79 -2.33
CA ASP A 412 27.08 20.96 -2.06
C ASP A 412 26.76 19.47 -2.32
N GLN A 413 27.62 18.81 -3.09
CA GLN A 413 27.42 17.42 -3.49
C GLN A 413 27.51 16.42 -2.33
N ALA A 414 28.10 16.82 -1.20
CA ALA A 414 28.11 16.01 0.00
C ALA A 414 26.76 16.00 0.73
N ILE A 415 25.86 16.94 0.42
CA ILE A 415 24.53 17.01 1.05
C ILE A 415 23.57 16.06 0.33
N ILE A 416 22.96 15.16 1.10
CA ILE A 416 21.97 14.22 0.57
C ILE A 416 20.64 14.93 0.32
N SER A 417 20.03 14.62 -0.83
CA SER A 417 18.69 15.09 -1.20
C SER A 417 17.71 13.94 -1.12
N TYR A 418 16.60 14.17 -0.42
CA TYR A 418 15.49 13.26 -0.22
C TYR A 418 14.31 13.77 -1.04
N ASP A 419 14.20 13.28 -2.27
CA ASP A 419 13.12 13.68 -3.18
C ASP A 419 11.86 12.84 -2.93
N TYR A 420 10.70 13.47 -3.07
CA TYR A 420 9.38 12.87 -2.98
C TYR A 420 8.51 13.26 -4.18
N TYR A 421 7.32 12.67 -4.28
CA TYR A 421 6.40 12.93 -5.39
C TYR A 421 5.91 14.39 -5.34
N ALA A 422 6.20 15.17 -6.37
CA ALA A 422 5.66 16.53 -6.49
C ALA A 422 4.27 16.50 -7.15
N LYS A 423 3.42 17.50 -6.87
CA LYS A 423 2.07 17.64 -7.44
C LYS A 423 1.16 16.45 -7.13
N ASN A 424 1.44 15.75 -6.05
CA ASN A 424 0.69 14.59 -5.61
C ASN A 424 -0.55 14.95 -4.77
N THR A 425 -0.68 16.21 -4.38
CA THR A 425 -1.79 16.69 -3.56
C THR A 425 -2.94 17.20 -4.43
N ILE A 426 -3.68 16.28 -5.06
CA ILE A 426 -4.81 16.66 -5.92
C ILE A 426 -6.06 16.97 -5.10
N ALA A 427 -6.85 17.96 -5.54
CA ALA A 427 -8.17 18.20 -4.96
C ALA A 427 -9.09 17.01 -5.18
N ARG A 428 -9.97 16.78 -4.20
CA ARG A 428 -11.07 15.83 -4.25
C ARG A 428 -12.37 16.60 -4.11
N ASP A 429 -13.27 16.41 -5.04
CA ASP A 429 -14.66 16.89 -5.00
C ASP A 429 -15.46 15.89 -5.83
N THR A 430 -15.91 14.83 -5.16
CA THR A 430 -16.54 13.70 -5.84
C THR A 430 -17.52 13.01 -4.91
N ASP A 431 -18.60 12.54 -5.51
CA ASP A 431 -19.54 11.64 -4.84
C ASP A 431 -18.89 10.27 -4.62
N GLY A 432 -19.16 9.70 -3.45
CA GLY A 432 -18.95 8.29 -3.16
C GLY A 432 -20.23 7.49 -3.40
N TYR A 433 -20.43 6.44 -2.60
CA TYR A 433 -21.72 5.77 -2.50
C TYR A 433 -22.80 6.72 -1.94
N ILE A 434 -24.07 6.43 -2.20
CA ILE A 434 -25.19 7.31 -1.81
C ILE A 434 -25.09 7.70 -0.33
N GLY A 435 -25.09 9.02 -0.09
CA GLY A 435 -24.96 9.61 1.25
C GLY A 435 -23.56 10.13 1.57
N TYR A 436 -22.57 9.89 0.71
CA TYR A 436 -21.20 10.34 0.89
C TYR A 436 -20.76 11.25 -0.25
N HIS A 437 -20.15 12.38 0.11
CA HIS A 437 -19.54 13.33 -0.79
C HIS A 437 -18.22 13.78 -0.15
N TYR A 438 -17.12 13.65 -0.89
CA TYR A 438 -15.77 13.87 -0.38
C TYR A 438 -15.17 15.14 -0.93
N VAL A 439 -14.74 16.03 -0.04
CA VAL A 439 -14.07 17.28 -0.39
C VAL A 439 -12.71 17.33 0.31
N THR A 440 -11.65 17.43 -0.48
CA THR A 440 -10.28 17.66 -0.02
C THR A 440 -9.66 18.75 -0.91
N GLN A 441 -8.97 19.70 -0.30
CA GLN A 441 -8.28 20.74 -1.05
C GLN A 441 -6.88 20.28 -1.47
N VAL A 442 -6.35 20.85 -2.56
CA VAL A 442 -4.91 20.73 -2.88
C VAL A 442 -4.11 21.16 -1.66
N ALA A 443 -3.03 20.46 -1.34
CA ALA A 443 -2.20 20.88 -0.22
C ALA A 443 -1.59 22.24 -0.54
N ARG A 444 -1.71 23.16 0.39
CA ARG A 444 -1.13 24.50 0.28
C ARG A 444 0.40 24.43 0.13
N ASN A 445 1.05 23.46 0.80
CA ASN A 445 2.49 23.21 0.74
C ASN A 445 2.75 21.77 0.27
N ASP A 446 2.78 21.55 -1.06
CA ASP A 446 3.12 20.26 -1.68
C ASP A 446 4.64 20.03 -1.57
N ILE A 447 5.07 19.13 -0.68
CA ILE A 447 6.48 18.91 -0.33
C ILE A 447 7.14 18.02 -1.37
N ARG A 448 8.22 18.51 -2.00
CA ARG A 448 8.92 17.77 -3.07
C ARG A 448 10.31 17.28 -2.72
N THR A 449 11.04 18.01 -1.88
CA THR A 449 12.44 17.70 -1.57
C THR A 449 12.77 18.11 -0.16
N ALA A 450 13.47 17.23 0.57
CA ALA A 450 14.14 17.58 1.82
C ALA A 450 15.65 17.39 1.69
N LYS A 451 16.43 18.13 2.47
CA LYS A 451 17.87 17.93 2.62
C LYS A 451 18.24 18.07 4.10
N VAL A 452 19.32 17.38 4.48
CA VAL A 452 19.86 17.43 5.84
C VAL A 452 21.34 17.73 5.76
N ALA A 453 21.81 18.60 6.63
CA ALA A 453 23.23 18.81 6.88
C ALA A 453 23.48 18.78 8.39
N TYR A 454 24.72 18.60 8.80
CA TYR A 454 25.08 18.55 10.22
C TYR A 454 26.49 19.07 10.46
N ASP A 455 26.72 19.59 11.66
CA ASP A 455 28.05 19.87 12.17
C ASP A 455 28.19 19.42 13.62
N LYS A 456 29.20 19.92 14.33
CA LYS A 456 29.45 19.53 15.73
C LYS A 456 28.34 19.94 16.69
N GLU A 457 27.58 20.97 16.37
CA GLU A 457 26.62 21.59 17.29
C GLU A 457 25.18 21.42 16.80
N ASN A 458 24.94 21.40 15.49
CA ASN A 458 23.60 21.47 14.92
C ASN A 458 23.35 20.41 13.85
N VAL A 459 22.06 20.09 13.68
CA VAL A 459 21.49 19.50 12.47
C VAL A 459 20.70 20.60 11.77
N TYR A 460 20.89 20.72 10.46
CA TYR A 460 20.20 21.68 9.62
C TYR A 460 19.23 20.94 8.71
N PHE A 461 18.01 21.44 8.64
CA PHE A 461 16.99 20.92 7.74
C PHE A 461 16.66 21.93 6.66
N TYR A 462 16.43 21.40 5.46
CA TYR A 462 15.89 22.12 4.32
C TYR A 462 14.68 21.35 3.84
N VAL A 463 13.58 22.05 3.59
CA VAL A 463 12.41 21.49 2.90
C VAL A 463 11.95 22.45 1.83
N GLU A 464 11.69 21.89 0.66
CA GLU A 464 11.24 22.60 -0.52
C GLU A 464 9.87 22.09 -0.95
N THR A 465 9.03 23.04 -1.33
CA THR A 465 7.68 22.81 -1.83
C THR A 465 7.58 23.17 -3.31
N GLU A 466 6.57 22.65 -4.00
CA GLU A 466 6.37 22.90 -5.44
C GLU A 466 6.06 24.37 -5.74
N ASN A 467 5.31 25.03 -4.86
CA ASN A 467 4.97 26.45 -4.95
C ASN A 467 5.59 27.21 -3.77
N ASN A 468 5.52 28.55 -3.78
CA ASN A 468 5.93 29.32 -2.60
C ASN A 468 5.17 28.86 -1.35
N LEU A 469 5.86 28.85 -0.21
CA LEU A 469 5.28 28.45 1.06
C LEU A 469 4.09 29.35 1.43
N SER A 470 3.04 28.73 1.95
CA SER A 470 1.89 29.43 2.50
C SER A 470 2.25 30.24 3.75
N PRO A 471 1.41 31.19 4.20
CA PRO A 471 1.69 31.99 5.39
C PRO A 471 1.95 31.15 6.65
N VAL A 472 2.93 31.56 7.45
CA VAL A 472 3.31 30.89 8.72
C VAL A 472 2.19 30.89 9.76
N THR A 473 1.19 31.75 9.59
CA THR A 473 -0.01 31.84 10.44
C THR A 473 -1.03 30.74 10.15
N ASP A 474 -0.86 29.98 9.07
CA ASP A 474 -1.76 28.90 8.73
C ASP A 474 -1.70 27.77 9.79
N PRO A 475 -2.83 27.13 10.13
CA PRO A 475 -2.85 26.06 11.13
C PRO A 475 -2.10 24.83 10.64
N ASN A 476 -1.39 24.12 11.52
CA ASN A 476 -0.62 22.91 11.19
C ASN A 476 0.42 23.12 10.07
N TRP A 477 1.05 24.29 10.03
CA TRP A 477 2.01 24.67 8.99
C TRP A 477 3.35 23.92 9.16
N MET A 478 3.86 23.31 8.09
CA MET A 478 5.23 22.76 7.97
C MET A 478 5.80 22.15 9.26
N ARG A 479 5.36 20.93 9.58
CA ARG A 479 5.77 20.13 10.74
C ARG A 479 6.89 19.16 10.36
N LEU A 480 7.84 18.98 11.26
CA LEU A 480 8.91 17.99 11.13
C LEU A 480 8.84 17.00 12.28
N LEU A 481 8.67 15.72 11.96
CA LEU A 481 8.73 14.60 12.90
C LEU A 481 10.11 13.96 12.84
N ILE A 482 10.69 13.66 14.00
CA ILE A 482 12.05 13.10 14.11
C ILE A 482 12.04 11.92 15.09
N ASP A 483 12.57 10.80 14.62
CA ASP A 483 12.86 9.58 15.37
C ASP A 483 14.39 9.44 15.45
N THR A 484 14.93 9.51 16.65
CA THR A 484 16.38 9.59 16.90
C THR A 484 16.99 8.26 17.34
N LYS A 485 16.18 7.25 17.62
CA LYS A 485 16.65 5.99 18.20
C LYS A 485 15.60 4.89 18.08
N PRO A 486 16.04 3.62 18.01
CA PRO A 486 15.14 2.49 18.15
C PRO A 486 14.37 2.57 19.49
N ALA A 487 13.07 2.30 19.44
CA ALA A 487 12.25 2.26 20.64
C ALA A 487 12.72 1.12 21.57
N GLY A 488 13.09 1.47 22.79
CA GLY A 488 13.30 0.57 23.93
C GLY A 488 12.14 0.64 24.95
N ALA A 489 12.20 -0.18 26.00
CA ALA A 489 11.12 -0.34 26.98
C ALA A 489 10.63 0.99 27.61
N ASP A 490 11.57 1.89 27.91
CA ASP A 490 11.28 3.18 28.54
C ASP A 490 11.12 4.35 27.54
N THR A 491 11.07 4.05 26.24
CA THR A 491 10.98 5.09 25.21
C THR A 491 9.60 5.72 25.23
N LYS A 492 9.57 7.06 25.31
CA LYS A 492 8.36 7.86 25.16
C LYS A 492 8.37 8.48 23.78
N ASP A 493 7.45 8.03 22.96
CA ASP A 493 7.28 8.44 21.57
C ASP A 493 5.80 8.45 21.21
N TRP A 494 5.47 9.21 20.17
CA TRP A 494 4.19 9.10 19.49
C TRP A 494 4.43 8.42 18.15
N GLU A 495 3.85 7.23 17.96
CA GLU A 495 3.93 6.50 16.68
C GLU A 495 5.38 6.31 16.18
N GLY A 496 6.34 6.14 17.10
CA GLY A 496 7.76 6.00 16.82
C GLY A 496 8.57 7.30 16.82
N PHE A 497 7.94 8.47 16.92
CA PHE A 497 8.63 9.77 16.91
C PHE A 497 8.83 10.34 18.31
N GLU A 498 10.08 10.59 18.71
CA GLU A 498 10.37 11.27 19.97
C GLU A 498 10.19 12.78 19.89
N TYR A 499 10.35 13.39 18.71
CA TYR A 499 10.31 14.83 18.56
C TYR A 499 9.37 15.28 17.45
N ILE A 500 8.71 16.40 17.71
CA ILE A 500 7.97 17.15 16.71
C ILE A 500 8.40 18.62 16.76
N LEU A 501 8.69 19.17 15.60
CA LEU A 501 8.90 20.59 15.42
C LEU A 501 7.65 21.21 14.81
N ASN A 502 7.27 22.38 15.32
CA ASN A 502 6.23 23.24 14.77
C ASN A 502 4.80 22.65 14.82
N ARG A 503 4.51 21.80 15.82
CA ARG A 503 3.13 21.37 16.09
C ARG A 503 2.27 22.55 16.52
N VAL A 504 2.80 23.39 17.42
CA VAL A 504 2.28 24.72 17.76
C VAL A 504 2.82 25.73 16.74
N ALA A 505 1.95 26.60 16.25
CA ALA A 505 2.29 27.59 15.23
C ALA A 505 3.52 28.44 15.63
N PRO A 506 4.40 28.76 14.66
CA PRO A 506 5.65 29.45 14.94
C PRO A 506 5.42 30.94 15.28
N THR A 507 6.43 31.57 15.86
CA THR A 507 6.54 33.05 15.89
C THR A 507 7.34 33.53 14.67
N ASP A 508 7.52 34.85 14.52
CA ASP A 508 8.13 35.45 13.31
C ASP A 508 9.51 34.86 12.94
N ASP A 509 10.30 34.40 13.92
CA ASP A 509 11.67 33.91 13.72
C ASP A 509 11.99 32.57 14.40
N MET A 510 11.04 31.99 15.16
CA MET A 510 11.26 30.80 15.97
C MET A 510 10.17 29.75 15.83
N MET A 511 10.59 28.48 15.75
CA MET A 511 9.72 27.30 15.82
C MET A 511 9.87 26.61 17.18
N LEU A 512 8.78 26.05 17.68
CA LEU A 512 8.78 25.27 18.91
C LEU A 512 9.18 23.81 18.62
N LEU A 513 10.20 23.32 19.30
CA LEU A 513 10.55 21.91 19.35
C LEU A 513 9.96 21.28 20.62
N GLU A 514 9.25 20.18 20.44
CA GLU A 514 8.62 19.44 21.52
C GLU A 514 9.09 17.97 21.51
N LYS A 515 9.10 17.36 22.70
CA LYS A 515 9.42 15.95 22.92
C LYS A 515 8.18 15.19 23.37
N SER A 516 8.03 13.97 22.88
CA SER A 516 6.88 13.13 23.21
C SER A 516 6.98 12.62 24.64
N LEU A 517 5.84 12.63 25.31
CA LEU A 517 5.62 11.99 26.60
C LEU A 517 4.91 10.63 26.48
N GLY A 518 4.68 10.16 25.25
CA GLY A 518 3.88 8.99 24.91
C GLY A 518 2.46 9.37 24.45
N GLY A 519 1.99 8.75 23.37
CA GLY A 519 0.73 9.15 22.72
C GLY A 519 0.82 10.57 22.15
N TRP A 520 -0.31 11.20 21.77
CA TRP A 520 -0.32 12.58 21.27
C TRP A 520 -0.17 13.62 22.41
N ASN A 521 0.91 13.51 23.17
CA ASN A 521 1.20 14.33 24.33
C ASN A 521 2.66 14.77 24.29
N TRP A 522 2.89 16.07 24.41
CA TRP A 522 4.15 16.71 24.05
C TRP A 522 4.56 17.74 25.10
N GLU A 523 5.86 17.84 25.37
CA GLU A 523 6.45 18.86 26.24
C GLU A 523 7.47 19.72 25.48
N GLU A 524 7.53 21.01 25.82
CA GLU A 524 8.48 21.95 25.23
C GLU A 524 9.92 21.58 25.60
N VAL A 525 10.76 21.41 24.56
CA VAL A 525 12.21 21.26 24.71
C VAL A 525 12.89 22.62 24.61
N GLY A 526 12.45 23.41 23.63
CA GLY A 526 13.01 24.73 23.36
C GLY A 526 12.57 25.27 22.02
N ARG A 527 13.14 26.40 21.64
CA ARG A 527 12.82 27.10 20.39
C ARG A 527 14.04 27.16 19.48
N VAL A 528 13.81 26.97 18.19
CA VAL A 528 14.84 26.93 17.15
C VAL A 528 14.58 27.97 16.08
N THR A 529 15.65 28.49 15.47
CA THR A 529 15.56 29.50 14.42
C THR A 529 15.23 28.86 13.08
N TYR A 530 14.47 29.60 12.27
CA TYR A 530 14.16 29.21 10.90
C TYR A 530 14.21 30.41 9.94
N THR A 531 14.33 30.13 8.65
CA THR A 531 14.15 31.15 7.60
C THR A 531 13.30 30.61 6.46
N VAL A 532 12.57 31.51 5.81
CA VAL A 532 11.75 31.23 4.63
C VAL A 532 12.28 32.02 3.45
N ALA A 533 12.49 31.33 2.33
CA ALA A 533 12.90 31.93 1.07
C ALA A 533 12.06 31.35 -0.08
N GLY A 534 10.94 32.02 -0.41
CA GLY A 534 10.03 31.56 -1.46
C GLY A 534 9.37 30.22 -1.11
N ASN A 535 9.77 29.15 -1.79
CA ASN A 535 9.27 27.79 -1.60
C ASN A 535 10.13 26.94 -0.64
N VAL A 536 11.14 27.54 0.00
CA VAL A 536 12.10 26.86 0.88
C VAL A 536 11.95 27.31 2.32
N LEU A 537 11.94 26.34 3.23
CA LEU A 537 12.11 26.52 4.67
C LEU A 537 13.46 25.91 5.10
N GLN A 538 14.26 26.69 5.84
CA GLN A 538 15.52 26.24 6.45
C GLN A 538 15.39 26.31 7.97
N VAL A 539 15.89 25.29 8.67
CA VAL A 539 15.85 25.21 10.14
C VAL A 539 17.21 24.78 10.68
N ALA A 540 17.65 25.36 11.79
CA ALA A 540 18.84 24.92 12.53
C ALA A 540 18.43 24.40 13.91
N VAL A 541 18.67 23.11 14.17
CA VAL A 541 18.31 22.45 15.43
C VAL A 541 19.59 22.03 16.17
N PRO A 542 19.82 22.54 17.40
CA PRO A 542 20.94 22.07 18.22
C PRO A 542 20.84 20.58 18.50
N ARG A 543 21.94 19.84 18.29
CA ARG A 543 22.02 18.38 18.50
C ARG A 543 21.65 17.97 19.92
N CYS A 544 22.02 18.80 20.89
CA CYS A 544 21.69 18.58 22.30
C CYS A 544 20.19 18.63 22.59
N MET A 545 19.38 19.33 21.78
CA MET A 545 17.92 19.33 21.94
C MET A 545 17.26 18.06 21.40
N LEU A 546 17.97 17.32 20.54
CA LEU A 546 17.52 16.03 19.98
C LEU A 546 18.15 14.83 20.69
N ASP A 547 18.87 15.05 21.79
CA ASP A 547 19.69 14.03 22.47
C ASP A 547 20.67 13.29 21.54
N LEU A 548 21.15 13.94 20.48
CA LEU A 548 22.08 13.34 19.54
C LEU A 548 23.51 13.40 20.08
N GLY A 549 24.12 12.21 20.27
CA GLY A 549 25.53 12.04 20.61
C GLY A 549 26.46 12.31 19.42
N ASP A 550 27.72 11.83 19.46
CA ASP A 550 28.75 12.15 18.45
C ASP A 550 28.39 11.74 17.01
N SER A 551 27.67 10.63 16.86
CA SER A 551 27.14 10.15 15.57
C SER A 551 25.73 10.68 15.35
N VAL A 552 25.47 11.07 14.11
CA VAL A 552 24.18 11.63 13.69
C VAL A 552 23.46 10.61 12.81
N THR A 553 22.55 9.87 13.42
CA THR A 553 21.66 8.92 12.74
C THR A 553 20.25 9.13 13.27
N PHE A 554 19.28 9.30 12.38
CA PHE A 554 17.88 9.48 12.73
C PHE A 554 16.97 9.25 11.52
N ASN A 555 15.71 9.00 11.79
CA ASN A 555 14.62 8.99 10.83
C ASN A 555 13.86 10.32 10.91
N PHE A 556 13.34 10.82 9.80
CA PHE A 556 12.55 12.04 9.82
C PHE A 556 11.54 12.10 8.68
N LYS A 557 10.54 12.97 8.83
CA LYS A 557 9.63 13.34 7.74
C LYS A 557 9.02 14.71 7.93
N TRP A 558 8.65 15.31 6.82
CA TRP A 558 7.90 16.57 6.79
C TRP A 558 6.43 16.32 6.51
N CYS A 559 5.56 17.12 7.13
CA CYS A 559 4.14 17.17 6.79
C CYS A 559 3.55 18.57 6.94
N ASP A 560 2.46 18.84 6.24
CA ASP A 560 1.74 20.12 6.29
C ASP A 560 0.24 19.89 6.17
N ASN A 561 -0.55 20.61 6.99
CA ASN A 561 -2.01 20.52 7.00
C ASN A 561 -2.56 19.13 7.39
N ASN A 562 -1.86 18.47 8.32
CA ASN A 562 -2.18 17.16 8.89
C ASN A 562 -1.86 17.12 10.39
N LEU A 563 -2.26 16.04 11.05
CA LEU A 563 -2.02 15.69 12.44
C LEU A 563 -2.67 16.68 13.42
N SER A 564 -3.93 17.03 13.18
CA SER A 564 -4.62 18.00 14.06
C SER A 564 -4.77 17.47 15.49
N ASP A 565 -5.09 16.19 15.61
CA ASP A 565 -5.34 15.49 16.87
C ASP A 565 -4.41 14.28 17.11
N GLY A 566 -3.47 14.04 16.19
CA GLY A 566 -2.48 12.97 16.30
C GLY A 566 -2.93 11.62 15.74
N ASP A 567 -3.95 11.58 14.88
CA ASP A 567 -4.20 10.39 14.05
C ASP A 567 -3.15 10.28 12.93
N ILE A 568 -2.27 9.29 13.04
CA ILE A 568 -1.22 9.01 12.05
C ILE A 568 -1.78 8.66 10.67
N LEU A 569 -3.02 8.17 10.57
CA LEU A 569 -3.63 7.84 9.30
C LEU A 569 -3.98 9.08 8.46
N GLU A 570 -4.05 10.27 9.07
CA GLU A 570 -4.20 11.54 8.32
C GLU A 570 -3.06 11.73 7.32
N LEU A 571 -1.87 11.16 7.56
CA LEU A 571 -0.72 11.22 6.64
C LEU A 571 -0.96 10.51 5.29
N TYR A 572 -2.07 9.82 5.11
CA TYR A 572 -2.54 9.31 3.83
C TYR A 572 -3.56 10.24 3.16
N THR A 573 -4.45 10.85 3.95
CA THR A 573 -5.70 11.47 3.46
C THR A 573 -5.62 12.98 3.29
N ASP A 574 -5.02 13.69 4.22
CA ASP A 574 -5.07 15.14 4.24
C ASP A 574 -3.72 15.74 3.87
N GLY A 575 -3.71 17.03 3.54
CA GLY A 575 -2.48 17.81 3.37
C GLY A 575 -1.37 17.15 2.52
N SER A 576 -0.13 17.32 2.97
CA SER A 576 1.08 16.80 2.34
C SER A 576 1.95 16.10 3.36
N ALA A 577 2.47 14.92 3.02
CA ALA A 577 3.44 14.18 3.85
C ALA A 577 4.54 13.59 2.98
N ALA A 578 5.80 13.84 3.34
CA ALA A 578 6.97 13.38 2.61
C ALA A 578 7.97 12.70 3.55
N PRO A 579 8.08 11.35 3.51
CA PRO A 579 7.25 10.41 2.73
C PRO A 579 5.81 10.27 3.26
N GLY A 580 4.88 9.69 2.49
CA GLY A 580 3.50 9.44 2.91
C GLY A 580 3.34 8.31 3.94
N GLY A 581 2.21 8.29 4.67
CA GLY A 581 1.90 7.24 5.66
C GLY A 581 2.87 7.21 6.84
N ARG A 582 3.34 6.03 7.25
CA ARG A 582 4.35 5.84 8.32
C ARG A 582 5.80 5.81 7.83
N PHE A 583 6.03 5.98 6.52
CA PHE A 583 7.39 6.01 5.98
C PHE A 583 8.17 7.23 6.43
N THR A 584 9.47 7.08 6.63
CA THR A 584 10.42 8.14 6.98
C THR A 584 11.63 8.12 6.04
N PHE A 585 12.22 9.28 5.82
CA PHE A 585 13.58 9.34 5.32
C PHE A 585 14.54 8.93 6.42
N ALA A 586 15.67 8.31 6.05
CA ALA A 586 16.73 7.92 6.96
C ALA A 586 17.99 8.76 6.69
N PHE A 587 18.53 9.35 7.75
CA PHE A 587 19.79 10.07 7.72
C PHE A 587 20.83 9.32 8.55
N THR A 588 22.07 9.24 8.05
CA THR A 588 23.22 8.70 8.78
C THR A 588 24.51 9.38 8.36
N ASP A 589 25.38 9.64 9.34
CA ASP A 589 26.74 10.11 9.13
C ASP A 589 27.77 8.98 8.98
N LYS A 590 27.31 7.73 9.07
CA LYS A 590 28.14 6.53 8.94
C LYS A 590 27.79 5.74 7.70
N ASP A 591 28.81 5.28 6.98
CA ASP A 591 28.65 4.26 5.95
C ASP A 591 28.08 2.99 6.60
N ALA A 592 26.85 2.65 6.23
CA ALA A 592 26.14 1.45 6.70
C ALA A 592 26.69 0.15 6.10
#